data_AF-A0A257P9D5-F1
#
_entry.id   AF-A0A257P9D5-F1
#
_cell.length_a   1.000
_cell.length_b   1.000
_cell.length_c   1.000
_cell.angle_alpha   90.00
_cell.angle_beta   90.00
_cell.angle_gamma   90.00
#
_symmetry.space_group_name_H-M   'P 1'
#
loop_
_entity.id
_entity.type
_entity.pdbx_description
1 polymer ?
#
loop_
_entity_poly.entity_id
_entity_poly.type
_entity_poly.pdbx_seq_one_letter_code
_entity_poly.pdbx_strand_id
1 'polypeptide(L)'
;MFSPKVLDRAHVIELSAERPSSYLLAATRSEPGGTIKIGQADEVLKRGIKDRETQRHAVGNPATILDDLIKLDFTQEEVAQIRNLTISALDGCYDLLGPVGFPFGYRVAKEIFVYLMGWIETKIGGGDQKAAVIAAWPDALDKALLQKVLPKIHGNRRSLGGSLSAVSAFLAGNSASSTPSASYTLGLSTKVEILPAQVLTLPGAGSQFPLSRRKLDAMHDRLHATGYVSFVS
;
A
#
# COMPACT_ATOMS: atom_id res chain seq x y z
N MET A 1 10.74 17.20 -5.53
CA MET A 1 10.62 15.93 -4.79
C MET A 1 10.45 16.27 -3.31
N PHE A 2 9.48 15.66 -2.62
CA PHE A 2 9.34 15.87 -1.18
C PHE A 2 10.57 15.32 -0.45
N SER A 3 11.00 15.97 0.63
CA SER A 3 12.11 15.44 1.40
C SER A 3 11.77 14.06 1.98
N PRO A 4 12.75 13.15 2.13
CA PRO A 4 12.53 11.84 2.76
C PRO A 4 11.84 11.95 4.13
N LYS A 5 12.13 13.00 4.88
CA LYS A 5 11.50 13.29 6.18
C LYS A 5 10.01 13.59 6.07
N VAL A 6 9.56 14.23 5.01
CA VAL A 6 8.13 14.49 4.75
C VAL A 6 7.43 13.19 4.37
N LEU A 7 8.02 12.41 3.46
CA LEU A 7 7.46 11.12 3.02
C LEU A 7 7.39 10.10 4.16
N ASP A 8 8.31 10.16 5.11
CA ASP A 8 8.23 9.35 6.34
C ASP A 8 7.03 9.70 7.22
N ARG A 9 6.58 10.95 7.22
CA ARG A 9 5.56 11.46 8.16
C ARG A 9 4.14 11.50 7.60
N ALA A 10 3.96 11.43 6.29
CA ALA A 10 2.65 11.55 5.66
C ALA A 10 2.32 10.34 4.78
N HIS A 11 1.02 10.10 4.58
CA HIS A 11 0.51 9.32 3.45
C HIS A 11 0.41 10.27 2.24
N VAL A 12 1.01 9.91 1.12
CA VAL A 12 0.95 10.71 -0.11
C VAL A 12 -0.31 10.33 -0.88
N ILE A 13 -1.20 11.30 -1.08
CA ILE A 13 -2.37 11.12 -1.93
C ILE A 13 -1.98 11.48 -3.36
N GLU A 14 -2.04 10.50 -4.26
CA GLU A 14 -1.86 10.71 -5.69
C GLU A 14 -3.20 11.04 -6.34
N LEU A 15 -3.27 12.18 -7.04
CA LEU A 15 -4.40 12.56 -7.88
C LEU A 15 -3.92 12.56 -9.33
N SER A 16 -4.50 11.70 -10.16
CA SER A 16 -4.25 11.73 -11.59
C SER A 16 -4.83 13.00 -12.20
N ALA A 17 -4.08 13.63 -13.11
CA ALA A 17 -4.61 14.76 -13.86
C ALA A 17 -5.74 14.28 -14.77
N GLU A 18 -6.91 14.89 -14.65
CA GLU A 18 -8.00 14.71 -15.60
C GLU A 18 -7.82 15.67 -16.79
N ARG A 19 -8.25 15.26 -17.98
CA ARG A 19 -8.30 16.18 -19.12
C ARG A 19 -9.23 17.35 -18.78
N PRO A 20 -8.87 18.61 -19.07
CA PRO A 20 -9.72 19.75 -18.77
C PRO A 20 -11.14 19.62 -19.33
N SER A 21 -11.30 19.05 -20.53
CA SER A 21 -12.62 18.80 -21.13
C SER A 21 -13.45 17.79 -20.35
N SER A 22 -12.82 16.78 -19.76
CA SER A 22 -13.50 15.81 -18.88
C SER A 22 -14.03 16.48 -17.62
N TYR A 23 -13.35 17.54 -17.14
CA TYR A 23 -13.80 18.35 -16.00
C TYR A 23 -14.90 19.36 -16.42
N LEU A 24 -14.65 20.15 -17.46
CA LEU A 24 -15.49 21.29 -17.85
C LEU A 24 -16.78 20.90 -18.59
N LEU A 25 -16.83 19.74 -19.25
CA LEU A 25 -17.96 19.32 -20.09
C LEU A 25 -18.76 18.14 -19.50
N ALA A 26 -18.45 17.71 -18.27
CA ALA A 26 -19.17 16.61 -17.64
C ALA A 26 -20.60 17.04 -17.29
N ALA A 27 -21.58 16.53 -18.04
CA ALA A 27 -23.01 16.78 -17.79
C ALA A 27 -23.50 16.17 -16.46
N THR A 28 -22.84 15.11 -16.00
CA THR A 28 -23.14 14.39 -14.76
C THR A 28 -21.83 14.01 -14.07
N ARG A 29 -21.24 14.95 -13.34
CA ARG A 29 -20.07 14.67 -12.51
C ARG A 29 -20.51 14.36 -11.08
N SER A 30 -20.04 13.24 -10.55
CA SER A 30 -19.93 13.02 -9.11
C SER A 30 -18.56 13.52 -8.64
N GLU A 31 -18.51 14.24 -7.52
CA GLU A 31 -17.23 14.64 -6.92
C GLU A 31 -16.35 13.40 -6.68
N PRO A 32 -15.06 13.42 -7.09
CA PRO A 32 -14.13 12.35 -6.78
C PRO A 32 -14.06 12.14 -5.26
N GLY A 33 -14.16 10.89 -4.80
CA GLY A 33 -14.08 10.55 -3.38
C GLY A 33 -15.36 9.97 -2.77
N GLY A 34 -16.45 9.93 -3.53
CA GLY A 34 -17.72 9.36 -3.08
C GLY A 34 -18.40 10.22 -2.00
N THR A 35 -19.50 9.70 -1.44
CA THR A 35 -20.26 10.40 -0.39
C THR A 35 -19.90 9.81 0.96
N ILE A 36 -19.34 10.62 1.86
CA ILE A 36 -19.17 10.27 3.27
C ILE A 36 -20.30 10.91 4.09
N LYS A 37 -20.92 10.15 4.99
CA LYS A 37 -21.90 10.71 5.93
C LYS A 37 -21.16 11.61 6.91
N ILE A 38 -21.60 12.87 7.07
CA ILE A 38 -20.94 13.86 7.94
C ILE A 38 -20.78 13.32 9.37
N GLY A 39 -21.80 12.66 9.92
CA GLY A 39 -21.71 12.05 11.25
C GLY A 39 -20.63 10.97 11.36
N GLN A 40 -20.45 10.16 10.31
CA GLN A 40 -19.38 9.15 10.26
C GLN A 40 -18.00 9.82 10.17
N ALA A 41 -17.88 10.88 9.36
CA ALA A 41 -16.62 11.63 9.24
C ALA A 41 -16.23 12.29 10.58
N ASP A 42 -17.18 12.91 11.27
CA ASP A 42 -16.98 13.53 12.58
C ASP A 42 -16.50 12.52 13.63
N GLU A 43 -17.15 11.35 13.73
CA GLU A 43 -16.74 10.27 14.64
C GLU A 43 -15.32 9.76 14.35
N VAL A 44 -14.97 9.56 13.07
CA VAL A 44 -13.62 9.13 12.67
C VAL A 44 -12.57 10.18 13.03
N LEU A 45 -12.86 11.46 12.78
CA LEU A 45 -11.93 12.55 13.10
C LEU A 45 -11.73 12.71 14.61
N LYS A 46 -12.81 12.69 15.39
CA LYS A 46 -12.74 12.74 16.86
C LYS A 46 -11.95 11.57 17.43
N ARG A 47 -12.16 10.36 16.90
CA ARG A 47 -11.39 9.17 17.29
C ARG A 47 -9.91 9.33 16.98
N GLY A 48 -9.55 9.79 15.79
CA GLY A 48 -8.16 10.04 15.42
C GLY A 48 -7.47 11.06 16.34
N ILE A 49 -8.18 12.11 16.77
CA ILE A 49 -7.67 13.07 17.77
C ILE A 49 -7.44 12.37 19.11
N LYS A 50 -8.43 11.62 19.60
CA LYS A 50 -8.33 10.88 20.87
C LYS A 50 -7.22 9.84 20.86
N ASP A 51 -7.07 9.08 19.78
CA ASP A 51 -6.03 8.06 19.62
C ASP A 51 -4.62 8.68 19.69
N ARG A 52 -4.46 9.91 19.16
CA ARG A 52 -3.22 10.68 19.29
C ARG A 52 -2.98 11.17 20.71
N GLU A 53 -3.99 11.73 21.37
CA GLU A 53 -3.89 12.26 22.74
C GLU A 53 -3.61 11.16 23.76
N THR A 54 -4.26 10.02 23.61
CA THR A 54 -4.07 8.84 24.46
C THR A 54 -2.87 7.99 24.07
N GLN A 55 -2.18 8.36 22.98
CA GLN A 55 -1.08 7.59 22.40
C GLN A 55 -1.44 6.11 22.16
N ARG A 56 -2.67 5.82 21.72
CA ARG A 56 -3.20 4.45 21.53
C ARG A 56 -2.26 3.54 20.72
N HIS A 57 -1.60 4.10 19.72
CA HIS A 57 -0.68 3.36 18.85
C HIS A 57 0.80 3.50 19.24
N ALA A 58 1.14 3.99 20.43
CA ALA A 58 2.50 4.00 20.96
C ALA A 58 2.91 2.63 21.53
N VAL A 59 2.85 1.61 20.67
CA VAL A 59 3.19 0.23 20.98
C VAL A 59 4.60 -0.13 20.51
N GLY A 60 5.24 -1.10 21.18
CA GLY A 60 6.55 -1.61 20.79
C GLY A 60 6.54 -2.44 19.51
N ASN A 61 5.48 -3.23 19.30
CA ASN A 61 5.27 -4.00 18.08
C ASN A 61 4.04 -3.47 17.32
N PRO A 62 4.21 -2.80 16.17
CA PRO A 62 3.08 -2.24 15.43
C PRO A 62 2.05 -3.28 14.94
N ALA A 63 2.43 -4.55 14.79
CA ALA A 63 1.51 -5.60 14.36
C ALA A 63 0.39 -5.89 15.39
N THR A 64 0.60 -5.52 16.67
CA THR A 64 -0.40 -5.66 17.74
C THR A 64 -1.48 -4.59 17.68
N ILE A 65 -1.32 -3.55 16.84
CA ILE A 65 -2.38 -2.54 16.64
C ILE A 65 -3.68 -3.21 16.17
N LEU A 66 -3.57 -4.27 15.37
CA LEU A 66 -4.74 -5.02 14.88
C LEU A 66 -5.39 -5.91 15.95
N ASP A 67 -4.77 -6.12 17.13
CA ASP A 67 -5.43 -6.86 18.23
C ASP A 67 -6.70 -6.15 18.69
N ASP A 68 -6.77 -4.83 18.53
CA ASP A 68 -7.96 -4.05 18.85
C ASP A 68 -9.18 -4.42 17.99
N LEU A 69 -8.99 -5.10 16.85
CA LEU A 69 -10.09 -5.59 16.01
C LEU A 69 -10.97 -6.63 16.73
N ILE A 70 -10.44 -7.30 17.77
CA ILE A 70 -11.23 -8.22 18.61
C ILE A 70 -12.41 -7.48 19.26
N LYS A 71 -12.26 -6.19 19.55
CA LYS A 71 -13.33 -5.34 20.10
C LYS A 71 -14.44 -5.04 19.07
N LEU A 72 -14.21 -5.40 17.80
CA LEU A 72 -15.15 -5.26 16.68
C LEU A 72 -15.65 -6.64 16.19
N ASP A 73 -15.61 -7.65 17.07
CA ASP A 73 -16.06 -9.02 16.81
C ASP A 73 -15.28 -9.77 15.72
N PHE A 74 -14.02 -9.38 15.49
CA PHE A 74 -13.09 -10.19 14.69
C PHE A 74 -12.52 -11.34 15.54
N THR A 75 -12.39 -12.52 14.95
CA THR A 75 -11.75 -13.66 15.63
C THR A 75 -10.22 -13.52 15.61
N GLN A 76 -9.54 -14.28 16.48
CA GLN A 76 -8.08 -14.31 16.52
C GLN A 76 -7.48 -14.76 15.19
N GLU A 77 -8.12 -15.71 14.52
CA GLU A 77 -7.70 -16.23 13.22
C GLU A 77 -7.84 -15.16 12.12
N GLU A 78 -8.95 -14.41 12.12
CA GLU A 78 -9.16 -13.29 11.18
C GLU A 78 -8.09 -12.20 11.37
N VAL A 79 -7.81 -11.82 12.63
CA VAL A 79 -6.78 -10.83 12.94
C VAL A 79 -5.38 -11.33 12.56
N ALA A 80 -5.06 -12.58 12.89
CA ALA A 80 -3.78 -13.20 12.55
C ALA A 80 -3.59 -13.29 11.03
N GLN A 81 -4.65 -13.60 10.27
CA GLN A 81 -4.60 -13.63 8.82
C GLN A 81 -4.26 -12.25 8.23
N ILE A 82 -4.99 -11.20 8.62
CA ILE A 82 -4.74 -9.82 8.14
C ILE A 82 -3.31 -9.40 8.49
N ARG A 83 -2.88 -9.66 9.73
CA ARG A 83 -1.54 -9.36 10.22
C ARG A 83 -0.46 -10.05 9.38
N ASN A 84 -0.54 -11.37 9.26
CA ASN A 84 0.50 -12.18 8.63
C ASN A 84 0.63 -11.81 7.15
N LEU A 85 -0.49 -11.64 6.44
CA LEU A 85 -0.48 -11.25 5.04
C LEU A 85 0.03 -9.82 4.83
N THR A 86 -0.26 -8.90 5.77
CA THR A 86 0.34 -7.56 5.75
C THR A 86 1.85 -7.63 5.92
N ILE A 87 2.35 -8.46 6.85
CA ILE A 87 3.79 -8.67 7.06
C ILE A 87 4.43 -9.25 5.79
N SER A 88 3.87 -10.31 5.21
CA SER A 88 4.37 -10.91 3.97
C SER A 88 4.47 -9.90 2.83
N ALA A 89 3.46 -9.03 2.68
CA ALA A 89 3.50 -7.97 1.66
C ALA A 89 4.62 -6.95 1.92
N LEU A 90 4.83 -6.54 3.17
CA LEU A 90 5.89 -5.62 3.54
C LEU A 90 7.28 -6.24 3.35
N ASP A 91 7.46 -7.49 3.75
CA ASP A 91 8.74 -8.19 3.62
C ASP A 91 9.12 -8.35 2.14
N GLY A 92 8.21 -8.82 1.29
CA GLY A 92 8.52 -8.97 -0.14
C GLY A 92 8.79 -7.61 -0.84
N CYS A 93 8.08 -6.54 -0.44
CA CYS A 93 8.42 -5.19 -0.91
C CYS A 93 9.81 -4.75 -0.40
N TYR A 94 10.14 -5.04 0.85
CA TYR A 94 11.44 -4.70 1.44
C TYR A 94 12.59 -5.46 0.76
N ASP A 95 12.43 -6.76 0.54
CA ASP A 95 13.43 -7.63 -0.10
C ASP A 95 13.74 -7.17 -1.53
N LEU A 96 12.72 -6.72 -2.26
CA LEU A 96 12.88 -6.23 -3.63
C LEU A 96 13.36 -4.76 -3.71
N LEU A 97 13.06 -3.90 -2.74
CA LEU A 97 13.41 -2.48 -2.78
C LEU A 97 14.68 -2.13 -2.00
N GLY A 98 15.02 -2.89 -0.97
CA GLY A 98 16.21 -2.71 -0.14
C GLY A 98 17.52 -2.67 -0.95
N PRO A 99 17.78 -3.67 -1.83
CA PRO A 99 19.01 -3.71 -2.62
C PRO A 99 19.20 -2.53 -3.59
N VAL A 100 18.12 -1.88 -4.02
CA VAL A 100 18.16 -0.69 -4.90
C VAL A 100 18.12 0.63 -4.12
N GLY A 101 18.35 0.60 -2.80
CA GLY A 101 18.48 1.78 -1.97
C GLY A 101 17.17 2.36 -1.46
N PHE A 102 16.06 1.60 -1.53
CA PHE A 102 14.76 1.99 -0.99
C PHE A 102 14.26 1.09 0.15
N PRO A 103 15.09 0.75 1.17
CA PRO A 103 14.57 0.09 2.36
C PRO A 103 13.61 1.03 3.10
N PHE A 104 12.68 0.46 3.84
CA PHE A 104 11.81 1.21 4.74
C PHE A 104 11.76 0.55 6.11
N GLY A 105 11.82 1.39 7.15
CA GLY A 105 11.90 0.95 8.53
C GLY A 105 10.56 0.99 9.27
N TYR A 106 10.65 0.83 10.59
CA TYR A 106 9.54 0.69 11.53
C TYR A 106 8.39 1.68 11.32
N ARG A 107 8.69 2.93 10.95
CA ARG A 107 7.67 3.98 10.78
C ARG A 107 6.72 3.67 9.64
N VAL A 108 7.23 3.19 8.51
CA VAL A 108 6.36 2.82 7.37
C VAL A 108 5.45 1.66 7.75
N ALA A 109 6.01 0.61 8.35
CA ALA A 109 5.23 -0.53 8.81
C ALA A 109 4.14 -0.10 9.80
N LYS A 110 4.50 0.73 10.80
CA LYS A 110 3.55 1.24 11.78
C LYS A 110 2.40 2.02 11.14
N GLU A 111 2.70 2.97 10.26
CA GLU A 111 1.66 3.79 9.62
C GLU A 111 0.73 2.92 8.75
N ILE A 112 1.25 1.85 8.13
CA ILE A 112 0.41 0.90 7.37
C ILE A 112 -0.54 0.13 8.30
N PHE A 113 -0.08 -0.34 9.46
CA PHE A 113 -0.97 -0.98 10.45
C PHE A 113 -2.02 -0.01 11.01
N VAL A 114 -1.63 1.24 11.29
CA VAL A 114 -2.57 2.30 11.71
C VAL A 114 -3.60 2.57 10.62
N TYR A 115 -3.16 2.64 9.35
CA TYR A 115 -4.06 2.84 8.21
C TYR A 115 -5.07 1.71 8.08
N LEU A 116 -4.62 0.44 8.16
CA LEU A 116 -5.51 -0.72 8.11
C LEU A 116 -6.54 -0.71 9.24
N MET A 117 -6.09 -0.46 10.47
CA MET A 117 -6.99 -0.36 11.63
C MET A 117 -8.05 0.72 11.41
N GLY A 118 -7.63 1.94 11.05
CA GLY A 118 -8.53 3.06 10.81
C GLY A 118 -9.50 2.79 9.65
N TRP A 119 -9.05 2.14 8.58
CA TRP A 119 -9.91 1.76 7.46
C TRP A 119 -10.98 0.74 7.90
N ILE A 120 -10.58 -0.32 8.61
CA ILE A 120 -11.51 -1.35 9.11
C ILE A 120 -12.52 -0.74 10.09
N GLU A 121 -12.05 0.04 11.06
CA GLU A 121 -12.92 0.73 12.02
C GLU A 121 -13.92 1.66 11.33
N THR A 122 -13.48 2.39 10.31
CA THR A 122 -14.34 3.31 9.55
C THR A 122 -15.41 2.53 8.77
N LYS A 123 -15.04 1.38 8.21
CA LYS A 123 -15.95 0.50 7.46
C LYS A 123 -17.02 -0.11 8.35
N ILE A 124 -16.62 -0.71 9.47
CA ILE A 124 -17.54 -1.28 10.46
C ILE A 124 -18.43 -0.19 11.05
N GLY A 125 -17.85 0.95 11.46
CA GLY A 125 -18.62 2.09 11.97
C GLY A 125 -19.55 2.74 10.94
N GLY A 126 -19.28 2.52 9.65
CA GLY A 126 -20.15 2.92 8.53
C GLY A 126 -21.33 1.99 8.27
N GLY A 127 -21.35 0.82 8.92
CA GLY A 127 -22.38 -0.21 8.76
C GLY A 127 -22.04 -1.31 7.75
N ASP A 128 -20.80 -1.36 7.23
CA ASP A 128 -20.38 -2.45 6.36
C ASP A 128 -20.35 -3.77 7.16
N GLN A 129 -20.82 -4.86 6.54
CA GLN A 129 -20.82 -6.18 7.18
C GLN A 129 -19.39 -6.70 7.36
N LYS A 130 -19.09 -7.31 8.51
CA LYS A 130 -17.75 -7.83 8.83
C LYS A 130 -17.17 -8.71 7.71
N ALA A 131 -17.99 -9.62 7.17
CA ALA A 131 -17.58 -10.50 6.07
C ALA A 131 -17.15 -9.72 4.81
N ALA A 132 -17.84 -8.62 4.48
CA ALA A 132 -17.45 -7.76 3.37
C ALA A 132 -16.14 -7.01 3.65
N VAL A 133 -15.92 -6.57 4.89
CA VAL A 133 -14.67 -5.91 5.32
C VAL A 133 -13.49 -6.89 5.25
N ILE A 134 -13.68 -8.14 5.69
CA ILE A 134 -12.66 -9.21 5.58
C ILE A 134 -12.33 -9.52 4.11
N ALA A 135 -13.31 -9.46 3.21
CA ALA A 135 -13.05 -9.65 1.79
C ALA A 135 -12.31 -8.47 1.14
N ALA A 136 -12.47 -7.25 1.68
CA ALA A 136 -12.01 -6.01 1.05
C ALA A 136 -10.83 -5.32 1.72
N TRP A 137 -10.35 -5.78 2.89
CA TRP A 137 -9.16 -5.20 3.54
C TRP A 137 -7.89 -5.19 2.66
N PRO A 138 -7.68 -6.12 1.69
CA PRO A 138 -6.58 -6.01 0.73
C PRO A 138 -6.56 -4.69 -0.04
N ASP A 139 -7.73 -4.11 -0.32
CA ASP A 139 -7.83 -2.81 -1.00
C ASP A 139 -7.29 -1.67 -0.13
N ALA A 140 -7.33 -1.82 1.19
CA ALA A 140 -6.75 -0.87 2.14
C ALA A 140 -5.23 -1.03 2.19
N LEU A 141 -4.73 -2.27 2.16
CA LEU A 141 -3.29 -2.54 2.09
C LEU A 141 -2.68 -1.99 0.79
N ASP A 142 -3.35 -2.16 -0.35
CA ASP A 142 -2.92 -1.60 -1.63
C ASP A 142 -2.80 -0.07 -1.57
N LYS A 143 -3.82 0.61 -1.04
CA LYS A 143 -3.76 2.06 -0.82
C LYS A 143 -2.63 2.44 0.13
N ALA A 144 -2.42 1.70 1.22
CA ALA A 144 -1.38 2.00 2.18
C ALA A 144 0.03 1.86 1.56
N LEU A 145 0.29 0.83 0.75
CA LEU A 145 1.54 0.68 0.01
C LEU A 145 1.76 1.81 -1.00
N LEU A 146 0.73 2.12 -1.81
CA LEU A 146 0.77 3.21 -2.79
C LEU A 146 1.10 4.55 -2.12
N GLN A 147 0.54 4.82 -0.94
CA GLN A 147 0.68 6.10 -0.25
C GLN A 147 1.90 6.21 0.65
N LYS A 148 2.50 5.08 1.06
CA LYS A 148 3.56 5.07 2.09
C LYS A 148 4.89 4.47 1.66
N VAL A 149 4.86 3.47 0.78
CA VAL A 149 6.06 2.79 0.28
C VAL A 149 6.49 3.42 -1.04
N LEU A 150 5.60 3.41 -2.04
CA LEU A 150 5.91 3.83 -3.41
C LEU A 150 6.37 5.29 -3.57
N PRO A 151 5.91 6.28 -2.78
CA PRO A 151 6.30 7.68 -2.96
C PRO A 151 7.77 7.97 -2.74
N LYS A 152 8.48 7.04 -2.10
CA LYS A 152 9.91 7.13 -1.84
C LYS A 152 10.74 6.77 -3.08
N ILE A 153 10.19 5.99 -4.00
CA ILE A 153 10.93 5.41 -5.11
C ILE A 153 11.20 6.47 -6.18
N HIS A 154 12.47 6.62 -6.53
CA HIS A 154 12.94 7.48 -7.60
C HIS A 154 14.31 7.03 -8.09
N GLY A 155 14.75 7.51 -9.25
CA GLY A 155 16.09 7.22 -9.73
C GLY A 155 16.14 6.93 -11.21
N ASN A 156 17.32 6.51 -11.65
CA ASN A 156 17.60 6.22 -13.06
C ASN A 156 17.61 4.71 -13.32
N ARG A 157 17.69 4.33 -14.59
CA ARG A 157 17.66 2.92 -14.99
C ARG A 157 18.78 2.09 -14.36
N ARG A 158 19.95 2.70 -14.13
CA ARG A 158 21.10 2.04 -13.51
C ARG A 158 20.87 1.74 -12.03
N SER A 159 20.17 2.62 -11.30
CA SER A 159 19.92 2.44 -9.87
C SER A 159 18.71 1.53 -9.59
N LEU A 160 17.65 1.64 -10.38
CA LEU A 160 16.40 0.89 -10.15
C LEU A 160 16.38 -0.46 -10.88
N GLY A 161 17.11 -0.63 -11.97
CA GLY A 161 17.12 -1.87 -12.74
C GLY A 161 15.71 -2.41 -13.05
N GLY A 162 15.51 -3.71 -12.83
CA GLY A 162 14.21 -4.39 -12.95
C GLY A 162 13.37 -4.40 -11.67
N SER A 163 13.72 -3.62 -10.64
CA SER A 163 13.02 -3.68 -9.34
C SER A 163 11.54 -3.30 -9.43
N LEU A 164 11.18 -2.29 -10.23
CA LEU A 164 9.78 -1.83 -10.37
C LEU A 164 8.87 -2.94 -10.92
N SER A 165 9.30 -3.61 -11.99
CA SER A 165 8.56 -4.73 -12.58
C SER A 165 8.54 -5.94 -11.64
N ALA A 166 9.63 -6.20 -10.90
CA ALA A 166 9.69 -7.28 -9.93
C ALA A 166 8.73 -7.06 -8.74
N VAL A 167 8.63 -5.84 -8.22
CA VAL A 167 7.67 -5.48 -7.17
C VAL A 167 6.24 -5.59 -7.70
N SER A 168 5.98 -5.11 -8.92
CA SER A 168 4.65 -5.26 -9.55
C SER A 168 4.26 -6.74 -9.71
N ALA A 169 5.20 -7.59 -10.13
CA ALA A 169 5.00 -9.03 -10.24
C ALA A 169 4.76 -9.68 -8.86
N PHE A 170 5.57 -9.36 -7.86
CA PHE A 170 5.36 -9.86 -6.48
C PHE A 170 3.96 -9.52 -5.97
N LEU A 171 3.55 -8.26 -6.12
CA LEU A 171 2.21 -7.79 -5.74
C LEU A 171 1.08 -8.41 -6.60
N ALA A 172 1.41 -9.05 -7.73
CA ALA A 172 0.46 -9.86 -8.50
C ALA A 172 0.31 -11.28 -7.96
N GLY A 173 1.14 -11.71 -7.00
CA GLY A 173 1.24 -13.09 -6.53
C GLY A 173 2.22 -13.94 -7.33
N ASN A 174 3.21 -13.32 -7.98
CA ASN A 174 4.23 -14.02 -8.74
C ASN A 174 5.49 -14.30 -7.90
N SER A 175 6.23 -15.34 -8.30
CA SER A 175 7.56 -15.67 -7.79
C SER A 175 8.63 -15.45 -8.86
N ALA A 176 9.88 -15.77 -8.52
CA ALA A 176 11.01 -15.77 -9.44
C ALA A 176 10.79 -16.66 -10.68
N SER A 177 10.03 -17.75 -10.56
CA SER A 177 9.75 -18.70 -11.65
C SER A 177 8.49 -18.38 -12.45
N SER A 178 7.73 -17.36 -12.05
CA SER A 178 6.52 -16.91 -12.74
C SER A 178 6.84 -16.00 -13.94
N THR A 179 5.85 -15.77 -14.80
CA THR A 179 5.91 -14.75 -15.86
C THR A 179 4.72 -13.79 -15.69
N PRO A 180 4.93 -12.49 -15.44
CA PRO A 180 6.22 -11.80 -15.16
C PRO A 180 6.92 -12.31 -13.88
N SER A 181 8.25 -12.24 -13.84
CA SER A 181 9.05 -12.73 -12.71
C SER A 181 9.17 -11.69 -11.60
N ALA A 182 8.99 -12.11 -10.34
CA ALA A 182 9.29 -11.32 -9.15
C ALA A 182 10.79 -11.40 -8.80
N SER A 183 11.65 -11.05 -9.77
CA SER A 183 13.10 -11.05 -9.60
C SER A 183 13.80 -10.04 -10.52
N TYR A 184 15.03 -9.69 -10.19
CA TYR A 184 15.92 -8.90 -11.04
C TYR A 184 17.40 -9.16 -10.69
N THR A 185 18.30 -8.71 -11.55
CA THR A 185 19.75 -8.75 -11.29
C THR A 185 20.28 -7.34 -11.02
N LEU A 186 21.02 -7.19 -9.92
CA LEU A 186 21.73 -5.99 -9.54
C LEU A 186 23.24 -6.14 -9.82
N GLY A 187 23.82 -5.15 -10.48
CA GLY A 187 25.23 -5.20 -10.88
C GLY A 187 25.51 -6.35 -11.86
N LEU A 188 26.57 -7.10 -11.61
CA LEU A 188 27.03 -8.17 -12.52
C LEU A 188 26.39 -9.54 -12.23
N SER A 189 25.98 -9.82 -10.99
CA SER A 189 25.57 -11.18 -10.61
C SER A 189 24.64 -11.28 -9.39
N THR A 190 24.36 -10.18 -8.68
CA THR A 190 23.51 -10.26 -7.48
C THR A 190 22.06 -10.44 -7.91
N LYS A 191 21.53 -11.65 -7.76
CA LYS A 191 20.13 -11.94 -8.02
C LYS A 191 19.29 -11.56 -6.79
N VAL A 192 18.24 -10.80 -7.01
CA VAL A 192 17.22 -10.46 -6.01
C VAL A 192 15.91 -11.09 -6.47
N GLU A 193 15.27 -11.90 -5.63
CA GLU A 193 14.13 -12.71 -6.06
C GLU A 193 13.19 -13.07 -4.91
N ILE A 194 11.91 -13.24 -5.25
CA ILE A 194 10.91 -13.84 -4.36
C ILE A 194 10.79 -15.32 -4.67
N LEU A 195 11.06 -16.17 -3.68
CA LEU A 195 10.95 -17.62 -3.82
C LEU A 195 9.48 -18.06 -3.88
N PRO A 196 9.15 -19.23 -4.48
CA PRO A 196 7.77 -19.74 -4.53
C PRO A 196 7.09 -19.85 -3.16
N ALA A 197 7.85 -20.12 -2.08
CA ALA A 197 7.32 -20.18 -0.72
C ALA A 197 6.96 -18.80 -0.11
N GLN A 198 7.41 -17.71 -0.74
CA GLN A 198 7.19 -16.32 -0.31
C GLN A 198 6.11 -15.62 -1.15
N VAL A 199 5.42 -16.37 -2.03
CA VAL A 199 4.35 -15.81 -2.87
C VAL A 199 3.24 -15.25 -2.00
N LEU A 200 2.81 -14.04 -2.35
CA LEU A 200 1.71 -13.36 -1.68
C LEU A 200 0.37 -13.75 -2.32
N THR A 201 -0.52 -14.30 -1.50
CA THR A 201 -1.90 -14.63 -1.89
C THR A 201 -2.87 -14.01 -0.91
N LEU A 202 -3.53 -12.94 -1.32
CA LEU A 202 -4.56 -12.25 -0.56
C LEU A 202 -5.97 -12.81 -0.85
N PRO A 203 -6.89 -12.74 0.13
CA PRO A 203 -8.29 -13.09 -0.09
C PRO A 203 -8.95 -12.10 -1.06
N GLY A 204 -9.95 -12.56 -1.83
CA GLY A 204 -10.73 -11.72 -2.76
C GLY A 204 -10.83 -12.31 -4.17
N ALA A 205 -11.82 -11.85 -4.94
CA ALA A 205 -12.10 -12.37 -6.29
C ALA A 205 -11.36 -11.63 -7.44
N GLY A 206 -10.52 -10.64 -7.11
CA GLY A 206 -9.94 -9.70 -8.07
C GLY A 206 -8.43 -9.82 -8.27
N SER A 207 -7.88 -8.93 -9.11
CA SER A 207 -6.43 -8.76 -9.22
C SER A 207 -5.87 -8.16 -7.93
N GLN A 208 -4.80 -8.75 -7.41
CA GLN A 208 -4.12 -8.23 -6.22
C GLN A 208 -3.43 -6.89 -6.54
N PHE A 209 -3.50 -5.95 -5.61
CA PHE A 209 -2.81 -4.64 -5.64
C PHE A 209 -2.94 -3.83 -6.94
N PRO A 210 -4.15 -3.63 -7.48
CA PRO A 210 -4.32 -3.01 -8.79
C PRO A 210 -3.80 -1.57 -8.86
N LEU A 211 -3.85 -0.81 -7.77
CA LEU A 211 -3.40 0.59 -7.74
C LEU A 211 -1.87 0.68 -7.70
N SER A 212 -1.25 -0.04 -6.76
CA SER A 212 0.21 -0.08 -6.63
C SER A 212 0.87 -0.64 -7.89
N ARG A 213 0.32 -1.72 -8.47
CA ARG A 213 0.86 -2.32 -9.70
C ARG A 213 0.77 -1.39 -10.89
N ARG A 214 -0.41 -0.79 -11.14
CA ARG A 214 -0.55 0.21 -12.20
C ARG A 214 0.48 1.34 -12.06
N LYS A 215 0.72 1.78 -10.84
CA LYS A 215 1.72 2.82 -10.57
C LYS A 215 3.14 2.36 -10.87
N LEU A 216 3.51 1.17 -10.40
CA LEU A 216 4.82 0.56 -10.65
C LEU A 216 5.09 0.32 -12.14
N ASP A 217 4.08 -0.18 -12.86
CA ASP A 217 4.16 -0.43 -14.30
C ASP A 217 4.35 0.88 -15.06
N ALA A 218 3.57 1.92 -14.75
CA ALA A 218 3.74 3.25 -15.35
C ALA A 218 5.12 3.86 -15.03
N MET A 219 5.60 3.68 -13.80
CA MET A 219 6.95 4.11 -13.42
C MET A 219 8.04 3.34 -14.18
N HIS A 220 7.85 2.04 -14.39
CA HIS A 220 8.76 1.20 -15.15
C HIS A 220 8.82 1.65 -16.63
N ASP A 221 7.67 1.83 -17.26
CA ASP A 221 7.58 2.32 -18.64
C ASP A 221 8.28 3.67 -18.79
N ARG A 222 8.09 4.59 -17.84
CA ARG A 222 8.75 5.89 -17.86
C ARG A 222 10.26 5.81 -17.65
N LEU A 223 10.72 4.93 -16.76
CA LEU A 223 12.14 4.67 -16.55
C LEU A 223 12.80 4.16 -17.84
N HIS A 224 12.10 3.31 -18.58
CA HIS A 224 12.56 2.82 -19.89
C HIS A 224 12.51 3.90 -20.96
N ALA A 225 11.45 4.69 -21.03
CA ALA A 225 11.30 5.75 -22.04
C ALA A 225 12.28 6.92 -21.85
N THR A 226 12.48 7.36 -20.60
CA THR A 226 13.17 8.63 -20.30
C THR A 226 14.47 8.48 -19.52
N GLY A 227 14.78 7.26 -19.04
CA GLY A 227 16.00 6.96 -18.29
C GLY A 227 15.95 7.35 -16.81
N TYR A 228 14.89 8.03 -16.37
CA TYR A 228 14.67 8.45 -14.98
C TYR A 228 13.18 8.35 -14.62
N VAL A 229 12.89 8.08 -13.35
CA VAL A 229 11.53 8.09 -12.83
C VAL A 229 11.48 8.60 -11.41
N SER A 230 10.32 9.13 -11.02
CA SER A 230 9.93 9.42 -9.66
C SER A 230 8.47 9.03 -9.46
N PHE A 231 8.01 8.96 -8.22
CA PHE A 231 6.60 8.71 -7.96
C PHE A 231 5.64 9.73 -8.60
N VAL A 232 6.04 10.96 -8.89
CA VAL A 232 5.12 11.98 -9.47
C VAL A 232 5.12 11.96 -11.00
N SER A 233 6.13 11.35 -11.62
CA SER A 233 6.37 11.41 -13.07
C SER A 233 5.64 10.34 -13.87
#